data_AF-A0A1X0Q731-F1
#
_entry.id   AF-A0A1X0Q731-F1
#
_cell.length_a   1.000
_cell.length_b   1.000
_cell.length_c   1.000
_cell.angle_alpha   90.00
_cell.angle_beta   90.00
_cell.angle_gamma   90.00
#
_symmetry.space_group_name_H-M   'P 1'
#
loop_
_entity.id
_entity.type
_entity.pdbx_description
1 polymer ?
#
loop_
_entity_poly.entity_id
_entity_poly.type
_entity_poly.pdbx_seq_one_letter_code
_entity_poly.pdbx_strand_id
1 'polypeptide(L)'
;MFFNDNRSIESSKNILPNIDNFKFEMINKNILLNDQKLLSEIFTIFASCHYRNSPNDLKILLDSKKQYVFVLKDLQGNICTVIQAAVEGGIDLNQSTKEGNLISWMLYNITNNVELSKCYGLRIVRIATRIELQSKGYGSKIMKELELLVKSDISLKIFKRKISWIGVSFGLSEPLLRFWNKLNFLPIKINNKISEKTGEFNIICIKGIDMSFDDICKQNLYKFINQCGLCYRTLPISLILTFIYTCNQKLDYNEVLTSKEIEDMNLVIKGDTDLNNFLYLIPKITRICFYNIYDGNLNVIEQAVLAGVGLQMKSINEVAKEINYSSMGIIRLFQEIFKKILKK
;
A
#
# COMPACT_ATOMS: atom_id res chain seq x y z
N MET A 1 -68.11 14.18 5.86
CA MET A 1 -67.48 15.08 4.87
C MET A 1 -65.99 14.78 4.88
N PHE A 2 -65.48 14.30 3.75
CA PHE A 2 -64.06 14.19 3.33
C PHE A 2 -63.10 13.22 4.07
N PHE A 3 -63.05 12.01 3.51
CA PHE A 3 -61.89 11.20 3.09
C PHE A 3 -60.52 11.33 3.77
N ASN A 4 -60.08 10.16 4.25
CA ASN A 4 -58.69 9.69 4.33
C ASN A 4 -57.84 10.14 3.13
N ASP A 5 -56.64 10.67 3.40
CA ASP A 5 -55.52 10.54 2.47
C ASP A 5 -54.24 10.32 3.28
N ASN A 6 -53.96 9.03 3.55
CA ASN A 6 -52.65 8.53 3.94
C ASN A 6 -51.67 8.82 2.79
N ARG A 7 -50.90 9.90 2.89
CA ARG A 7 -49.65 10.02 2.12
C ARG A 7 -48.49 9.76 3.05
N SER A 8 -48.15 8.48 3.10
CA SER A 8 -46.80 7.98 3.35
C SER A 8 -45.79 8.84 2.59
N ILE A 9 -44.94 9.52 3.35
CA ILE A 9 -43.64 10.01 2.87
C ILE A 9 -42.86 8.75 2.50
N GLU A 10 -42.92 8.37 1.23
CA GLU A 10 -42.06 7.34 0.67
C GLU A 10 -40.62 7.83 0.82
N SER A 11 -39.94 7.26 1.81
CA SER A 11 -38.49 7.19 1.87
C SER A 11 -38.01 6.62 0.53
N SER A 12 -37.47 7.47 -0.34
CA SER A 12 -36.69 7.05 -1.49
C SER A 12 -35.53 6.22 -0.99
N LYS A 13 -35.70 4.89 -0.98
CA LYS A 13 -34.64 3.93 -0.75
C LYS A 13 -33.59 4.23 -1.82
N ASN A 14 -32.48 4.86 -1.42
CA ASN A 14 -31.26 4.94 -2.20
C ASN A 14 -30.77 3.51 -2.45
N ILE A 15 -31.28 2.88 -3.51
CA ILE A 15 -30.79 1.60 -4.00
C ILE A 15 -29.38 1.88 -4.49
N LEU A 16 -28.39 1.49 -3.69
CA LEU A 16 -26.99 1.56 -4.09
C LEU A 16 -26.81 0.80 -5.41
N PRO A 17 -26.12 1.36 -6.40
CA PRO A 17 -25.98 0.72 -7.71
C PRO A 17 -25.29 -0.63 -7.56
N ASN A 18 -25.85 -1.71 -8.13
CA ASN A 18 -25.22 -3.03 -8.05
C ASN A 18 -23.83 -2.99 -8.71
N ILE A 19 -22.82 -3.58 -8.05
CA ILE A 19 -21.42 -3.57 -8.49
C ILE A 19 -21.17 -4.35 -9.78
N ASP A 20 -22.13 -5.16 -10.23
CA ASP A 20 -22.03 -5.96 -11.45
C ASP A 20 -22.50 -5.21 -12.70
N ASN A 21 -23.24 -4.11 -12.55
CA ASN A 21 -23.84 -3.37 -13.66
C ASN A 21 -23.28 -1.95 -13.76
N PHE A 22 -22.11 -1.80 -14.36
CA PHE A 22 -21.41 -0.54 -14.54
C PHE A 22 -20.77 -0.47 -15.93
N LYS A 23 -20.43 0.74 -16.34
CA LYS A 23 -19.73 1.01 -17.60
C LYS A 23 -18.36 1.60 -17.32
N PHE A 24 -17.31 0.94 -17.81
CA PHE A 24 -15.95 1.45 -17.79
C PHE A 24 -15.67 2.24 -19.07
N GLU A 25 -15.27 3.50 -18.95
CA GLU A 25 -14.99 4.37 -20.09
C GLU A 25 -13.69 5.16 -19.89
N MET A 26 -12.93 5.31 -20.97
CA MET A 26 -11.85 6.30 -21.05
C MET A 26 -12.42 7.62 -21.56
N ILE A 27 -12.24 8.70 -20.80
CA ILE A 27 -12.73 10.02 -21.19
C ILE A 27 -11.72 10.70 -22.11
N ASN A 28 -12.18 11.13 -23.29
CA ASN A 28 -11.38 11.95 -24.18
C ASN A 28 -11.26 13.37 -23.61
N LYS A 29 -10.03 13.89 -23.53
CA LYS A 29 -9.76 15.23 -23.01
C LYS A 29 -10.46 16.34 -23.77
N ASN A 30 -10.65 16.18 -25.08
CA ASN A 30 -11.36 17.18 -25.88
C ASN A 30 -12.83 17.29 -25.45
N ILE A 31 -13.44 16.17 -25.04
CA ILE A 31 -14.81 16.15 -24.50
C ILE A 31 -14.79 16.80 -23.10
N LEU A 32 -13.80 16.48 -22.29
CA LEU A 32 -13.64 17.05 -20.94
C LEU A 32 -13.46 18.58 -20.95
N LEU A 33 -12.79 19.13 -21.96
CA LEU A 33 -12.61 20.58 -22.14
C LEU A 33 -13.91 21.28 -22.54
N ASN A 34 -14.78 20.59 -23.28
CA ASN A 34 -16.02 21.17 -23.80
C ASN A 34 -17.23 20.94 -22.86
N ASP A 35 -17.17 19.91 -22.01
CA ASP A 35 -18.24 19.56 -21.07
C ASP A 35 -17.88 19.99 -19.63
N GLN A 36 -18.29 21.21 -19.29
CA GLN A 36 -18.06 21.79 -17.97
C GLN A 36 -18.74 21.01 -16.83
N LYS A 37 -19.87 20.35 -17.10
CA LYS A 37 -20.59 19.56 -16.09
C LYS A 37 -19.79 18.30 -15.74
N LEU A 38 -19.34 17.57 -16.76
CA LEU A 38 -18.51 16.37 -16.60
C LEU A 38 -17.19 16.68 -15.86
N LEU A 39 -16.54 17.78 -16.25
CA LEU A 39 -15.30 18.22 -15.60
C LEU A 39 -15.54 18.56 -14.12
N SER A 40 -16.63 19.28 -13.82
CA SER A 40 -17.00 19.64 -12.45
C SER A 40 -17.29 18.41 -11.59
N GLU A 41 -17.99 17.40 -12.13
CA GLU A 41 -18.30 16.16 -11.41
C GLU A 41 -17.01 15.37 -11.07
N ILE A 42 -16.14 15.16 -12.06
CA ILE A 42 -14.85 14.49 -11.86
C ILE A 42 -14.01 15.20 -10.80
N PHE A 43 -13.93 16.54 -10.88
CA PHE A 43 -13.15 17.32 -9.92
C PHE A 43 -13.76 17.27 -8.52
N THR A 44 -15.09 17.27 -8.41
CA THR A 44 -15.79 17.12 -7.13
C THR A 44 -15.44 15.77 -6.49
N ILE A 45 -15.43 14.70 -7.27
CA ILE A 45 -15.03 13.37 -6.78
C ILE A 45 -13.56 13.39 -6.32
N PHE A 46 -12.64 14.00 -7.08
CA PHE A 46 -11.25 14.12 -6.64
C PHE A 46 -11.10 14.96 -5.36
N ALA A 47 -11.84 16.07 -5.24
CA ALA A 47 -11.83 16.94 -4.06
C ALA A 47 -12.39 16.24 -2.81
N SER A 48 -13.40 15.40 -2.98
CA SER A 48 -14.00 14.65 -1.87
C SER A 48 -13.05 13.61 -1.25
N CYS A 49 -12.07 13.11 -2.02
CA CYS A 49 -11.20 12.00 -1.61
C CYS A 49 -9.78 12.43 -1.24
N HIS A 50 -9.34 13.63 -1.62
CA HIS A 50 -7.98 14.10 -1.37
C HIS A 50 -7.98 15.40 -0.58
N TYR A 51 -7.26 15.38 0.55
CA TYR A 51 -7.14 16.50 1.48
C TYR A 51 -6.52 17.78 0.89
N ARG A 52 -5.87 17.72 -0.28
CA ARG A 52 -5.30 18.90 -0.97
C ARG A 52 -5.38 18.73 -2.48
N ASN A 53 -6.30 19.47 -3.11
CA ASN A 53 -6.25 19.74 -4.55
C ASN A 53 -5.63 21.11 -4.78
N SER A 54 -4.65 21.19 -5.68
CA SER A 54 -4.18 22.47 -6.19
C SER A 54 -4.83 22.75 -7.55
N PRO A 55 -5.15 24.00 -7.90
CA PRO A 55 -5.61 24.35 -9.25
C PRO A 55 -4.64 23.90 -10.35
N ASN A 56 -3.34 23.81 -10.03
CA ASN A 56 -2.31 23.29 -10.93
C ASN A 56 -2.53 21.83 -11.35
N ASP A 57 -3.20 21.02 -10.51
CA ASP A 57 -3.46 19.61 -10.84
C ASP A 57 -4.38 19.46 -12.05
N LEU A 58 -5.34 20.38 -12.19
CA LEU A 58 -6.27 20.43 -13.31
C LEU A 58 -5.54 20.84 -14.60
N LYS A 59 -4.65 21.82 -14.49
CA LYS A 59 -3.79 22.23 -15.61
C LYS A 59 -2.90 21.09 -16.09
N ILE A 60 -2.23 20.39 -15.17
CA ILE A 60 -1.39 19.24 -15.51
C ILE A 60 -2.21 18.12 -16.18
N LEU A 61 -3.44 17.89 -15.71
CA LEU A 61 -4.35 16.92 -16.29
C LEU A 61 -4.72 17.25 -17.75
N LEU A 62 -5.07 18.50 -18.01
CA LEU A 62 -5.52 18.94 -19.32
C LEU A 62 -4.36 19.09 -20.32
N ASP A 63 -3.23 19.64 -19.89
CA ASP A 63 -2.10 19.98 -20.78
C ASP A 63 -1.24 18.75 -21.17
N SER A 64 -1.10 17.76 -20.28
CA SER A 64 -0.15 16.67 -20.51
C SER A 64 -0.70 15.57 -21.42
N LYS A 65 -0.08 15.36 -22.59
CA LYS A 65 -0.43 14.24 -23.51
C LYS A 65 -0.22 12.85 -22.91
N LYS A 66 0.51 12.74 -21.79
CA LYS A 66 0.81 11.47 -21.11
C LYS A 66 -0.23 11.09 -20.05
N GLN A 67 -1.20 11.95 -19.77
CA GLN A 67 -2.23 11.68 -18.76
C GLN A 67 -3.54 11.20 -19.36
N TYR A 68 -4.24 10.34 -18.63
CA TYR A 68 -5.46 9.67 -19.04
C TYR A 68 -6.46 9.68 -17.87
N VAL A 69 -7.75 9.77 -18.20
CA VAL A 69 -8.84 9.70 -17.22
C VAL A 69 -9.73 8.52 -17.55
N PHE A 70 -9.95 7.67 -16.55
CA PHE A 70 -10.87 6.54 -16.64
C PHE A 70 -11.99 6.71 -15.62
N VAL A 71 -13.22 6.40 -16.02
CA VAL A 71 -14.39 6.53 -15.16
C VAL A 71 -15.16 5.22 -15.12
N LEU A 72 -15.72 4.94 -13.95
CA LEU A 72 -16.71 3.91 -13.73
C LEU A 72 -18.07 4.60 -13.57
N LYS A 73 -19.01 4.32 -14.48
CA LYS A 73 -20.38 4.86 -14.42
C LYS A 73 -21.37 3.78 -14.02
N ASP A 74 -22.43 4.17 -13.31
CA ASP A 74 -23.59 3.29 -13.12
C ASP A 74 -24.46 3.21 -14.39
N LEU A 75 -25.53 2.41 -14.34
CA LEU A 75 -26.51 2.29 -15.44
C LEU A 75 -27.24 3.60 -15.77
N GLN A 76 -27.29 4.55 -14.82
CA GLN A 76 -27.94 5.85 -14.97
C GLN A 76 -26.97 6.89 -15.58
N GLY A 77 -25.70 6.53 -15.73
CA GLY A 77 -24.65 7.39 -16.28
C GLY A 77 -23.90 8.21 -15.24
N ASN A 78 -24.20 8.09 -13.94
CA ASN A 78 -23.53 8.82 -12.87
C ASN A 78 -22.12 8.28 -12.64
N ILE A 79 -21.16 9.15 -12.34
CA ILE A 79 -19.77 8.73 -12.10
C ILE A 79 -19.63 8.20 -10.66
N CYS A 80 -19.24 6.93 -10.54
CA CYS A 80 -19.01 6.27 -9.24
C CYS A 80 -17.55 6.41 -8.79
N THR A 81 -16.61 6.14 -9.71
CA THR A 81 -15.18 6.12 -9.43
C THR A 81 -14.40 6.70 -10.60
N VAL A 82 -13.34 7.46 -10.30
CA VAL A 82 -12.45 8.07 -11.28
C VAL A 82 -11.01 7.67 -11.01
N ILE A 83 -10.28 7.32 -12.06
CA ILE A 83 -8.82 7.17 -12.06
C ILE A 83 -8.19 8.24 -12.94
N GLN A 84 -7.20 8.93 -12.39
CA GLN A 84 -6.22 9.70 -13.15
C GLN A 84 -4.95 8.87 -13.25
N ALA A 85 -4.52 8.57 -14.48
CA ALA A 85 -3.30 7.82 -14.74
C ALA A 85 -2.34 8.60 -15.64
N ALA A 86 -1.05 8.34 -15.50
CA ALA A 86 0.01 8.93 -16.31
C ALA A 86 0.93 7.84 -16.84
N VAL A 87 1.20 7.87 -18.15
CA VAL A 87 2.21 6.99 -18.75
C VAL A 87 3.60 7.53 -18.41
N GLU A 88 4.41 6.70 -17.77
CA GLU A 88 5.80 6.97 -17.42
C GLU A 88 6.74 6.00 -18.15
N GLY A 89 8.00 6.38 -18.36
CA GLY A 89 9.01 5.52 -18.97
C GLY A 89 9.75 6.18 -20.13
N GLY A 90 10.61 5.40 -20.80
CA GLY A 90 11.49 5.90 -21.84
C GLY A 90 12.48 6.95 -21.33
N ILE A 91 12.93 6.82 -20.08
CA ILE A 91 13.91 7.73 -19.46
C ILE A 91 15.24 7.56 -20.19
N ASP A 92 15.72 8.65 -20.80
CA ASP A 92 17.12 8.77 -21.20
C ASP A 92 17.91 9.42 -20.06
N LEU A 93 18.77 8.63 -19.41
CA LEU A 93 19.48 9.00 -18.18
C LEU A 93 20.35 10.26 -18.35
N ASN A 94 20.72 10.62 -19.58
CA ASN A 94 21.54 11.79 -19.88
C ASN A 94 20.77 13.11 -19.99
N GLN A 95 19.43 13.06 -20.18
CA GLN A 95 18.64 14.25 -20.54
C GLN A 95 17.38 14.44 -19.70
N SER A 96 16.91 13.40 -19.02
CA SER A 96 15.59 13.45 -18.38
C SER A 96 15.64 13.89 -16.92
N THR A 97 15.01 15.03 -16.66
CA THR A 97 14.65 15.44 -15.30
C THR A 97 13.62 14.46 -14.72
N LYS A 98 13.58 14.37 -13.39
CA LYS A 98 12.61 13.55 -12.62
C LYS A 98 11.14 13.88 -12.94
N GLU A 99 10.87 14.98 -13.63
CA GLU A 99 9.53 15.51 -13.89
C GLU A 99 8.70 14.56 -14.78
N GLY A 100 7.64 14.00 -14.19
CA GLY A 100 6.68 13.16 -14.91
C GLY A 100 7.06 11.69 -15.07
N ASN A 101 8.21 11.24 -14.57
CA ASN A 101 8.62 9.82 -14.59
C ASN A 101 9.06 9.34 -13.19
N LEU A 102 8.22 9.57 -12.17
CA LEU A 102 8.59 9.32 -10.78
C LEU A 102 8.96 7.86 -10.53
N ILE A 103 8.10 6.92 -10.97
CA ILE A 103 8.27 5.49 -10.67
C ILE A 103 9.40 4.91 -11.50
N SER A 104 9.48 5.23 -12.80
CA SER A 104 10.58 4.79 -13.66
C SER A 104 11.95 5.25 -13.14
N TRP A 105 12.06 6.49 -12.66
CA TRP A 105 13.30 7.00 -12.06
C TRP A 105 13.64 6.30 -10.74
N MET A 106 12.63 6.02 -9.92
CA MET A 106 12.82 5.28 -8.67
C MET A 106 13.24 3.83 -8.91
N LEU A 107 12.68 3.16 -9.93
CA LEU A 107 13.09 1.83 -10.34
C LEU A 107 14.56 1.79 -10.73
N TYR A 108 15.02 2.76 -11.52
CA TYR A 108 16.43 2.92 -11.86
C TYR A 108 17.30 3.07 -10.59
N ASN A 109 16.95 3.98 -9.68
CA ASN A 109 17.76 4.22 -8.48
C ASN A 109 17.85 3.01 -7.54
N ILE A 110 16.82 2.18 -7.49
CA ILE A 110 16.78 1.02 -6.59
C ILE A 110 17.54 -0.17 -7.19
N THR A 111 17.41 -0.36 -8.50
CA THR A 111 17.92 -1.55 -9.21
C THR A 111 19.25 -1.33 -9.92
N ASN A 112 19.61 -0.06 -10.17
CA ASN A 112 20.64 0.36 -11.11
C ASN A 112 20.47 -0.26 -12.52
N ASN A 113 19.25 -0.69 -12.87
CA ASN A 113 18.96 -1.35 -14.14
C ASN A 113 18.38 -0.34 -15.15
N VAL A 114 19.15 -0.09 -16.20
CA VAL A 114 18.80 0.83 -17.30
C VAL A 114 17.68 0.29 -18.18
N GLU A 115 17.51 -1.02 -18.29
CA GLU A 115 16.45 -1.61 -19.11
C GLU A 115 15.08 -1.37 -18.48
N LEU A 116 14.98 -1.52 -17.16
CA LEU A 116 13.74 -1.24 -16.41
C LEU A 116 13.33 0.23 -16.49
N SER A 117 14.28 1.16 -16.61
CA SER A 117 13.98 2.59 -16.77
C SER A 117 13.48 2.95 -18.17
N LYS A 118 13.82 2.13 -19.17
CA LYS A 118 13.34 2.27 -20.55
C LYS A 118 11.94 1.70 -20.74
N CYS A 119 11.53 0.73 -19.92
CA CYS A 119 10.17 0.19 -19.93
C CYS A 119 9.13 1.28 -19.64
N TYR A 120 7.98 1.18 -20.32
CA TYR A 120 6.84 2.06 -20.06
C TYR A 120 5.91 1.44 -19.04
N GLY A 121 5.37 2.27 -18.16
CA GLY A 121 4.38 1.88 -17.17
C GLY A 121 3.27 2.89 -17.03
N LEU A 122 2.20 2.48 -16.36
CA LEU A 122 1.06 3.33 -16.06
C LEU A 122 1.07 3.66 -14.57
N ARG A 123 1.38 4.91 -14.23
CA ARG A 123 1.26 5.40 -12.86
C ARG A 123 -0.17 5.86 -12.59
N ILE A 124 -0.81 5.26 -11.60
CA ILE A 124 -2.04 5.77 -11.00
C ILE A 124 -1.66 7.00 -10.17
N VAL A 125 -2.02 8.18 -10.65
CA VAL A 125 -1.80 9.45 -9.97
C VAL A 125 -2.83 9.63 -8.88
N ARG A 126 -4.11 9.34 -9.19
CA ARG A 126 -5.23 9.41 -8.25
C ARG A 126 -6.26 8.34 -8.56
N ILE A 127 -6.87 7.82 -7.50
CA ILE A 127 -8.09 7.02 -7.56
C ILE A 127 -9.04 7.59 -6.52
N ALA A 128 -10.25 7.94 -6.96
CA ALA A 128 -11.25 8.55 -6.11
C ALA A 128 -12.61 7.89 -6.35
N THR A 129 -13.25 7.45 -5.28
CA THR A 129 -14.59 6.85 -5.29
C THR A 129 -15.50 7.71 -4.45
N ARG A 130 -16.71 7.98 -4.94
CA ARG A 130 -17.74 8.71 -4.19
C ARG A 130 -17.87 8.18 -2.76
N ILE A 131 -18.01 9.09 -1.79
CA ILE A 131 -17.88 8.74 -0.37
C ILE A 131 -18.92 7.69 0.06
N GLU A 132 -20.11 7.73 -0.52
CA GLU A 132 -21.20 6.77 -0.25
C GLU A 132 -20.91 5.36 -0.80
N LEU A 133 -19.96 5.25 -1.74
CA LEU A 133 -19.57 4.03 -2.44
C LEU A 133 -18.21 3.48 -1.97
N GLN A 134 -17.52 4.18 -1.06
CA GLN A 134 -16.26 3.71 -0.50
C GLN A 134 -16.45 2.40 0.27
N SER A 135 -15.39 1.59 0.30
CA SER A 135 -15.37 0.25 0.94
C SER A 135 -16.38 -0.78 0.38
N LYS A 136 -17.10 -0.47 -0.70
CA LYS A 136 -18.04 -1.39 -1.38
C LYS A 136 -17.43 -2.12 -2.59
N GLY A 137 -16.17 -1.85 -2.93
CA GLY A 137 -15.43 -2.56 -3.96
C GLY A 137 -15.32 -1.88 -5.33
N TYR A 138 -15.96 -0.73 -5.56
CA TYR A 138 -15.90 -0.02 -6.86
C TYR A 138 -14.47 0.37 -7.26
N GLY A 139 -13.65 0.80 -6.31
CA GLY A 139 -12.22 1.09 -6.54
C GLY A 139 -11.45 -0.14 -7.03
N SER A 140 -11.73 -1.31 -6.47
CA SER A 140 -11.11 -2.56 -6.93
C SER A 140 -11.64 -2.98 -8.30
N LYS A 141 -12.91 -2.70 -8.60
CA LYS A 141 -13.53 -3.04 -9.88
C LYS A 141 -12.95 -2.21 -11.03
N ILE A 142 -12.87 -0.89 -10.89
CA ILE A 142 -12.25 -0.04 -11.93
C ILE A 142 -10.78 -0.42 -12.18
N MET A 143 -10.05 -0.83 -11.14
CA MET A 143 -8.67 -1.29 -11.27
C MET A 143 -8.55 -2.61 -12.04
N LYS A 144 -9.50 -3.54 -11.86
CA LYS A 144 -9.55 -4.79 -12.64
C LYS A 144 -9.84 -4.52 -14.12
N GLU A 145 -10.79 -3.63 -14.42
CA GLU A 145 -11.08 -3.23 -15.81
C GLU A 145 -9.87 -2.52 -16.45
N LEU A 146 -9.20 -1.64 -15.69
CA LEU A 146 -7.98 -0.98 -16.16
C LEU A 146 -6.86 -1.99 -16.43
N GLU A 147 -6.70 -3.00 -15.59
CA GLU A 147 -5.73 -4.07 -15.78
C GLU A 147 -6.02 -4.89 -17.05
N LEU A 148 -7.30 -5.24 -17.29
CA LEU A 148 -7.72 -5.92 -18.52
C LEU A 148 -7.44 -5.07 -19.76
N LEU A 149 -7.74 -3.77 -19.71
CA LEU A 149 -7.43 -2.84 -20.81
C LEU A 149 -5.93 -2.80 -21.08
N VAL A 150 -5.10 -2.70 -20.03
CA VAL A 150 -3.63 -2.65 -20.15
C VAL A 150 -3.07 -3.94 -20.74
N LYS A 151 -3.64 -5.10 -20.41
CA LYS A 151 -3.23 -6.40 -20.97
C LYS A 151 -3.71 -6.63 -22.41
N SER A 152 -4.75 -5.94 -22.85
CA SER A 152 -5.30 -6.08 -24.20
C SER A 152 -4.45 -5.37 -25.27
N ASP A 153 -4.58 -5.80 -26.53
CA ASP A 153 -3.93 -5.15 -27.68
C ASP A 153 -4.38 -3.70 -27.91
N ILE A 154 -5.54 -3.33 -27.33
CA ILE A 154 -6.07 -1.96 -27.38
C ILE A 154 -5.15 -1.00 -26.63
N SER A 155 -4.41 -1.47 -25.61
CA SER A 155 -3.45 -0.67 -24.85
C SER A 155 -2.42 0.01 -25.76
N LEU A 156 -1.90 -0.71 -26.77
CA LEU A 156 -0.93 -0.19 -27.73
C LEU A 156 -1.53 0.94 -28.58
N LYS A 157 -2.82 0.84 -28.94
CA LYS A 157 -3.51 1.88 -29.70
C LYS A 157 -3.72 3.14 -28.86
N ILE A 158 -4.05 2.99 -27.57
CA ILE A 158 -4.34 4.10 -26.65
C ILE A 158 -3.04 4.80 -26.21
N PHE A 159 -2.06 4.04 -25.74
CA PHE A 159 -0.84 4.56 -25.13
C PHE A 159 0.32 4.74 -26.13
N LYS A 160 0.20 4.20 -27.35
CA LYS A 160 1.25 4.15 -28.39
C LYS A 160 2.55 3.47 -27.92
N ARG A 161 2.50 2.77 -26.79
CA ARG A 161 3.61 2.13 -26.08
C ARG A 161 3.10 0.89 -25.38
N LYS A 162 3.95 -0.13 -25.25
CA LYS A 162 3.64 -1.33 -24.48
C LYS A 162 3.82 -1.02 -22.99
N ILE A 163 2.78 -1.24 -22.19
CA ILE A 163 2.80 -0.99 -20.75
C ILE A 163 3.20 -2.28 -20.03
N SER A 164 4.32 -2.25 -19.30
CA SER A 164 4.87 -3.43 -18.62
C SER A 164 4.54 -3.52 -17.14
N TRP A 165 4.12 -2.41 -16.52
CA TRP A 165 3.77 -2.35 -15.10
C TRP A 165 2.73 -1.26 -14.83
N ILE A 166 1.99 -1.41 -13.74
CA ILE A 166 1.09 -0.41 -13.18
C ILE A 166 1.61 -0.05 -11.79
N GLY A 167 1.77 1.24 -11.50
CA GLY A 167 2.38 1.71 -10.27
C GLY A 167 1.56 2.77 -9.57
N VAL A 168 1.72 2.91 -8.27
CA VAL A 168 1.07 3.95 -7.46
C VAL A 168 2.07 4.52 -6.46
N SER A 169 1.95 5.82 -6.16
CA SER A 169 2.67 6.46 -5.06
C SER A 169 1.67 7.18 -4.16
N PHE A 170 1.69 6.87 -2.87
CA PHE A 170 0.75 7.40 -1.90
C PHE A 170 1.39 7.53 -0.51
N GLY A 171 0.75 8.29 0.38
CA GLY A 171 1.13 8.37 1.79
C GLY A 171 0.72 7.10 2.54
N LEU A 172 1.65 6.51 3.28
CA LEU A 172 1.51 5.21 3.92
C LEU A 172 0.42 5.26 4.99
N SER A 173 -0.67 4.56 4.73
CA SER A 173 -1.75 4.31 5.68
C SER A 173 -2.23 2.86 5.55
N GLU A 174 -2.74 2.31 6.66
CA GLU A 174 -3.22 0.93 6.70
C GLU A 174 -4.37 0.66 5.70
N PRO A 175 -5.39 1.54 5.54
CA PRO A 175 -6.47 1.31 4.58
C PRO A 175 -5.98 1.25 3.13
N LEU A 176 -5.11 2.18 2.73
CA LEU A 176 -4.58 2.23 1.36
C LEU A 176 -3.66 1.05 1.08
N LEU A 177 -2.78 0.72 2.03
CA LEU A 177 -1.88 -0.41 1.87
C LEU A 177 -2.66 -1.73 1.71
N ARG A 178 -3.71 -1.96 2.52
CA ARG A 178 -4.60 -3.11 2.38
C ARG A 178 -5.37 -3.10 1.05
N PHE A 179 -5.82 -1.94 0.59
CA PHE A 179 -6.49 -1.80 -0.70
C PHE A 179 -5.57 -2.24 -1.86
N TRP A 180 -4.34 -1.74 -1.89
CA TRP A 180 -3.37 -2.09 -2.93
C TRP A 180 -2.90 -3.55 -2.83
N ASN A 181 -2.74 -4.07 -1.61
CA ASN A 181 -2.40 -5.48 -1.38
C ASN A 181 -3.48 -6.42 -1.96
N LYS A 182 -4.77 -6.12 -1.74
CA LYS A 182 -5.89 -6.89 -2.33
C LYS A 182 -5.88 -6.91 -3.87
N LEU A 183 -5.21 -5.96 -4.50
CA LEU A 183 -5.04 -5.87 -5.95
C LEU A 183 -3.73 -6.50 -6.46
N ASN A 184 -2.96 -7.14 -5.57
CA ASN A 184 -1.66 -7.73 -5.81
C ASN A 184 -0.59 -6.72 -6.23
N PHE A 185 -0.60 -5.52 -5.63
CA PHE A 185 0.48 -4.55 -5.77
C PHE A 185 1.56 -4.80 -4.71
N LEU A 186 2.81 -4.91 -5.15
CA LEU A 186 3.96 -5.16 -4.30
C LEU A 186 4.64 -3.86 -3.87
N PRO A 187 4.98 -3.69 -2.57
CA PRO A 187 5.76 -2.57 -2.08
C PRO A 187 7.21 -2.61 -2.58
N ILE A 188 7.56 -1.74 -3.52
CA ILE A 188 8.93 -1.68 -4.05
C ILE A 188 9.81 -0.66 -3.34
N LYS A 189 9.21 0.35 -2.70
CA LYS A 189 9.95 1.41 -2.02
C LYS A 189 9.11 2.08 -0.95
N ILE A 190 9.70 2.28 0.20
CA ILE A 190 9.26 3.24 1.22
C ILE A 190 10.35 4.29 1.43
N ASN A 191 9.94 5.54 1.60
CA ASN A 191 10.85 6.64 1.91
C ASN A 191 11.25 6.59 3.38
N ASN A 192 12.49 6.96 3.67
CA ASN A 192 13.03 6.93 5.04
C ASN A 192 12.71 8.21 5.84
N LYS A 193 12.08 9.20 5.21
CA LYS A 193 11.69 10.46 5.82
C LYS A 193 10.23 10.72 5.52
N ILE A 194 9.57 11.31 6.51
CA ILE A 194 8.23 11.86 6.38
C ILE A 194 8.28 13.01 5.37
N SER A 195 7.28 13.06 4.49
CA SER A 195 7.09 14.19 3.60
C SER A 195 6.60 15.39 4.39
N GLU A 196 7.33 16.51 4.32
CA GLU A 196 6.96 17.78 4.97
C GLU A 196 5.54 18.24 4.60
N LYS A 197 5.09 17.90 3.39
CA LYS A 197 3.77 18.29 2.88
C LYS A 197 2.62 17.48 3.47
N THR A 198 2.85 16.21 3.79
CA THR A 198 1.78 15.27 4.16
C THR A 198 1.87 14.79 5.61
N GLY A 199 3.03 14.89 6.25
CA GLY A 199 3.23 14.28 7.57
C GLY A 199 3.30 12.75 7.52
N GLU A 200 3.31 12.15 6.32
CA GLU A 200 3.30 10.71 6.11
C GLU A 200 4.57 10.22 5.40
N PHE A 201 4.90 8.95 5.61
CA PHE A 201 5.91 8.26 4.81
C PHE A 201 5.33 7.94 3.43
N ASN A 202 6.00 8.33 2.35
CA ASN A 202 5.54 7.97 1.01
C ASN A 202 6.02 6.56 0.66
N ILE A 203 5.10 5.77 0.09
CA ILE A 203 5.34 4.42 -0.40
C ILE A 203 5.04 4.36 -1.90
N ILE A 204 5.78 3.52 -2.61
CA ILE A 204 5.53 3.17 -4.00
C ILE A 204 5.24 1.67 -4.06
N CYS A 205 4.09 1.34 -4.63
CA CYS A 205 3.71 -0.03 -4.91
C CYS A 205 3.58 -0.23 -6.42
N ILE A 206 3.96 -1.41 -6.91
CA ILE A 206 3.90 -1.76 -8.32
C ILE A 206 3.27 -3.14 -8.50
N LYS A 207 2.50 -3.28 -9.57
CA LYS A 207 2.08 -4.55 -10.12
C LYS A 207 2.68 -4.71 -11.51
N GLY A 208 3.43 -5.78 -11.71
CA GLY A 208 3.93 -6.14 -13.04
C GLY A 208 2.84 -6.73 -13.92
N ILE A 209 2.91 -6.45 -15.21
CA ILE A 209 2.04 -7.04 -16.24
C ILE A 209 2.76 -8.22 -16.88
N ASP A 210 3.97 -7.96 -17.39
CA ASP A 210 4.81 -8.96 -18.08
C ASP A 210 6.15 -9.21 -17.34
N MET A 211 6.30 -8.70 -16.12
CA MET A 211 7.54 -8.76 -15.35
C MET A 211 7.27 -8.95 -13.87
N SER A 212 8.17 -9.63 -13.16
CA SER A 212 8.10 -9.76 -11.70
C SER A 212 8.87 -8.63 -11.02
N PHE A 213 8.35 -8.19 -9.87
CA PHE A 213 9.00 -7.24 -8.96
C PHE A 213 9.30 -7.89 -7.59
N ASP A 214 9.23 -9.22 -7.49
CA ASP A 214 9.40 -9.95 -6.23
C ASP A 214 10.78 -9.72 -5.62
N ASP A 215 11.85 -9.75 -6.41
CA ASP A 215 13.20 -9.52 -5.91
C ASP A 215 13.41 -8.09 -5.39
N ILE A 216 12.80 -7.12 -6.04
CA ILE A 216 12.83 -5.72 -5.60
C ILE A 216 12.03 -5.58 -4.29
N CYS A 217 10.88 -6.24 -4.20
CA CYS A 217 10.07 -6.30 -2.99
C CYS A 217 10.84 -6.97 -1.83
N LYS A 218 11.52 -8.09 -2.08
CA LYS A 218 12.41 -8.78 -1.12
C LYS A 218 13.49 -7.85 -0.59
N GLN A 219 14.22 -7.18 -1.47
CA GLN A 219 15.27 -6.24 -1.06
C GLN A 219 14.72 -5.07 -0.26
N ASN A 220 13.54 -4.55 -0.63
CA ASN A 220 12.87 -3.48 0.10
C ASN A 220 12.41 -3.96 1.48
N LEU A 221 11.86 -5.18 1.59
CA LEU A 221 11.48 -5.79 2.87
C LEU A 221 12.69 -5.97 3.78
N TYR A 222 13.81 -6.49 3.26
CA TYR A 222 15.06 -6.61 4.03
C TYR A 222 15.54 -5.25 4.57
N LYS A 223 15.57 -4.22 3.71
CA LYS A 223 15.94 -2.86 4.12
C LYS A 223 14.96 -2.31 5.17
N PHE A 224 13.66 -2.55 4.99
CA PHE A 224 12.62 -2.09 5.91
C PHE A 224 12.78 -2.70 7.30
N ILE A 225 12.93 -4.03 7.40
CA ILE A 225 13.12 -4.75 8.66
C ILE A 225 14.33 -4.19 9.42
N ASN A 226 15.47 -4.01 8.73
CA ASN A 226 16.70 -3.50 9.35
C ASN A 226 16.68 -1.99 9.67
N GLN A 227 15.76 -1.21 9.08
CA GLN A 227 15.62 0.22 9.33
C GLN A 227 14.46 0.56 10.28
N CYS A 228 13.70 -0.44 10.74
CA CYS A 228 12.53 -0.23 11.60
C CYS A 228 12.85 0.58 12.85
N GLY A 229 13.93 0.22 13.57
CA GLY A 229 14.35 0.90 14.79
C GLY A 229 14.93 2.30 14.58
N LEU A 230 15.20 2.67 13.33
CA LEU A 230 15.78 3.96 12.96
C LEU A 230 14.69 4.90 12.43
N CYS A 231 14.28 4.70 11.19
CA CYS A 231 13.43 5.62 10.45
C CYS A 231 11.95 5.40 10.71
N TYR A 232 11.56 4.21 11.17
CA TYR A 232 10.16 3.78 11.25
C TYR A 232 9.71 3.51 12.69
N ARG A 233 10.47 3.97 13.69
CA ARG A 233 10.16 3.79 15.10
C ARG A 233 8.80 4.38 15.48
N THR A 234 8.41 5.49 14.86
CA THR A 234 7.16 6.20 15.15
C THR A 234 5.93 5.61 14.46
N LEU A 235 6.11 4.68 13.52
CA LEU A 235 4.97 4.04 12.86
C LEU A 235 4.19 3.16 13.84
N PRO A 236 2.86 3.03 13.67
CA PRO A 236 2.08 2.05 14.39
C PRO A 236 2.57 0.63 14.12
N ILE A 237 2.64 -0.21 15.15
CA ILE A 237 3.04 -1.63 15.07
C ILE A 237 2.12 -2.38 14.10
N SER A 238 0.81 -2.06 14.07
CA SER A 238 -0.14 -2.65 13.12
C SER A 238 0.24 -2.38 11.66
N LEU A 239 0.79 -1.19 11.38
CA LEU A 239 1.19 -0.79 10.04
C LEU A 239 2.50 -1.45 9.63
N ILE A 240 3.46 -1.61 10.56
CA ILE A 240 4.69 -2.40 10.34
C ILE A 240 4.33 -3.82 9.93
N LEU A 241 3.46 -4.48 10.70
CA LEU A 241 2.99 -5.83 10.39
C LEU A 241 2.27 -5.88 9.04
N THR A 242 1.35 -4.95 8.80
CA THR A 242 0.62 -4.87 7.52
C THR A 242 1.56 -4.71 6.34
N PHE A 243 2.63 -3.91 6.46
CA PHE A 243 3.66 -3.77 5.44
C PHE A 243 4.38 -5.09 5.17
N ILE A 244 4.88 -5.75 6.21
CA ILE A 244 5.57 -7.03 6.09
C ILE A 244 4.68 -8.08 5.42
N TYR A 245 3.41 -8.17 5.83
CA TYR A 245 2.42 -9.06 5.23
C TYR A 245 2.06 -8.72 3.79
N THR A 246 2.14 -7.45 3.42
CA THR A 246 1.88 -7.02 2.05
C THR A 246 3.04 -7.38 1.12
N CYS A 247 4.28 -7.39 1.63
CA CYS A 247 5.41 -7.90 0.86
C CYS A 247 5.27 -9.41 0.63
N ASN A 248 4.97 -10.18 1.69
CA ASN A 248 4.83 -11.65 1.64
C ASN A 248 6.00 -12.38 0.92
N GLN A 249 7.23 -11.89 1.10
CA GLN A 249 8.43 -12.47 0.49
C GLN A 249 9.35 -13.11 1.53
N LYS A 250 9.62 -14.41 1.41
CA LYS A 250 10.69 -15.05 2.20
C LYS A 250 12.04 -14.42 1.85
N LEU A 251 12.84 -14.15 2.88
CA LEU A 251 14.17 -13.58 2.76
C LEU A 251 15.19 -14.71 2.96
N ASP A 252 16.08 -14.90 1.98
CA ASP A 252 17.11 -15.95 1.98
C ASP A 252 18.29 -15.58 2.91
N TYR A 253 18.00 -15.24 4.17
CA TYR A 253 18.97 -14.83 5.18
C TYR A 253 18.96 -15.80 6.36
N ASN A 254 20.02 -16.59 6.47
CA ASN A 254 20.18 -17.59 7.54
C ASN A 254 20.88 -16.98 8.75
N GLU A 255 20.11 -16.31 9.62
CA GLU A 255 20.57 -16.03 10.98
C GLU A 255 20.34 -17.25 11.87
N VAL A 256 21.39 -17.72 12.54
CA VAL A 256 21.35 -18.90 13.42
C VAL A 256 21.65 -18.50 14.86
N LEU A 257 20.90 -19.08 15.81
CA LEU A 257 21.15 -18.92 17.24
C LEU A 257 22.36 -19.78 17.66
N THR A 258 23.26 -19.20 18.44
CA THR A 258 24.39 -19.93 19.02
C THR A 258 23.93 -20.75 20.23
N SER A 259 24.71 -21.77 20.61
CA SER A 259 24.39 -22.61 21.78
C SER A 259 24.18 -21.80 23.06
N LYS A 260 25.00 -20.76 23.28
CA LYS A 260 24.86 -19.87 24.44
C LYS A 260 23.55 -19.08 24.41
N GLU A 261 23.16 -18.55 23.25
CA GLU A 261 21.90 -17.82 23.11
C GLU A 261 20.68 -18.72 23.35
N ILE A 262 20.78 -20.01 23.00
CA ILE A 262 19.76 -21.03 23.30
C ILE A 262 19.70 -21.32 24.81
N GLU A 263 20.84 -21.43 25.50
CA GLU A 263 20.90 -21.57 26.96
C GLU A 263 20.26 -20.35 27.66
N ASP A 264 20.62 -19.15 27.22
CA ASP A 264 20.07 -17.88 27.69
C ASP A 264 18.53 -17.82 27.55
N MET A 265 18.00 -18.22 26.39
CA MET A 265 16.55 -18.34 26.18
C MET A 265 15.89 -19.35 27.15
N ASN A 266 16.56 -20.47 27.43
CA ASN A 266 16.04 -21.48 28.36
C ASN A 266 15.98 -20.98 29.82
N LEU A 267 16.91 -20.13 30.25
CA LEU A 267 16.86 -19.50 31.57
C LEU A 267 15.62 -18.60 31.72
N VAL A 268 15.32 -17.80 30.69
CA VAL A 268 14.12 -16.94 30.65
C VAL A 268 12.84 -17.77 30.66
N ILE A 269 12.81 -18.89 29.93
CA ILE A 269 11.66 -19.81 29.88
C ILE A 269 11.36 -20.42 31.25
N LYS A 270 12.39 -20.80 32.02
CA LYS A 270 12.26 -21.37 33.36
C LYS A 270 11.85 -20.33 34.40
N GLY A 271 12.06 -19.05 34.12
CA GLY A 271 11.84 -17.95 35.06
C GLY A 271 13.01 -17.74 36.02
N ASP A 272 14.18 -18.33 35.73
CA ASP A 272 15.39 -18.21 36.54
C ASP A 272 16.02 -16.82 36.42
N THR A 273 15.64 -16.05 35.40
CA THR A 273 16.17 -14.72 35.09
C THR A 273 15.12 -13.78 34.49
N ASP A 274 15.34 -12.46 34.66
CA ASP A 274 14.50 -11.43 34.03
C ASP A 274 14.82 -11.27 32.53
N LEU A 275 13.78 -11.16 31.70
CA LEU A 275 13.86 -10.86 30.27
C LEU A 275 14.72 -9.62 29.98
N ASN A 276 14.74 -8.65 30.89
CA ASN A 276 15.54 -7.44 30.74
C ASN A 276 17.04 -7.72 30.51
N ASN A 277 17.57 -8.82 31.06
CA ASN A 277 18.97 -9.24 30.86
C ASN A 277 19.24 -9.78 29.44
N PHE A 278 18.19 -10.09 28.68
CA PHE A 278 18.25 -10.76 27.39
C PHE A 278 17.62 -9.93 26.26
N LEU A 279 17.36 -8.64 26.49
CA LEU A 279 16.83 -7.74 25.46
C LEU A 279 17.71 -7.67 24.21
N TYR A 280 19.02 -7.88 24.35
CA TYR A 280 19.96 -7.90 23.22
C TYR A 280 19.68 -9.04 22.21
N LEU A 281 19.01 -10.12 22.64
CA LEU A 281 18.64 -11.26 21.78
C LEU A 281 17.39 -10.99 20.96
N ILE A 282 16.48 -10.17 21.48
CA ILE A 282 15.16 -9.97 20.88
C ILE A 282 15.25 -9.50 19.42
N PRO A 283 16.11 -8.54 19.02
CA PRO A 283 16.25 -8.15 17.62
C PRO A 283 16.70 -9.28 16.69
N LYS A 284 17.62 -10.14 17.14
CA LYS A 284 18.09 -11.29 16.37
C LYS A 284 16.98 -12.32 16.19
N ILE A 285 16.33 -12.71 17.28
CA ILE A 285 15.19 -13.65 17.27
C ILE A 285 14.07 -13.11 16.35
N THR A 286 13.79 -11.82 16.47
CA THR A 286 12.77 -11.15 15.66
C THR A 286 13.10 -11.21 14.17
N ARG A 287 14.35 -10.91 13.78
CA ARG A 287 14.78 -11.03 12.38
C ARG A 287 14.63 -12.45 11.86
N ILE A 288 15.04 -13.46 12.62
CA ILE A 288 14.87 -14.88 12.26
C ILE A 288 13.38 -15.19 11.96
N CYS A 289 12.47 -14.76 12.84
CA CYS A 289 11.03 -14.96 12.64
C CYS A 289 10.50 -14.27 11.37
N PHE A 290 10.88 -13.02 11.15
CA PHE A 290 10.35 -12.22 10.04
C PHE A 290 11.01 -12.51 8.69
N TYR A 291 12.30 -12.88 8.65
CA TYR A 291 13.00 -13.26 7.43
C TYR A 291 12.40 -14.51 6.80
N ASN A 292 12.01 -15.49 7.63
CA ASN A 292 11.35 -16.69 7.16
C ASN A 292 9.82 -16.51 6.94
N ILE A 293 9.30 -15.27 7.10
CA ILE A 293 7.87 -14.90 7.17
C ILE A 293 7.08 -15.94 7.99
N TYR A 294 7.46 -16.00 9.25
CA TYR A 294 6.91 -16.79 10.33
C TYR A 294 6.91 -18.30 10.13
N ASP A 295 8.09 -18.84 10.38
CA ASP A 295 8.33 -20.25 10.57
C ASP A 295 8.04 -20.61 12.05
N GLY A 296 6.76 -20.62 12.45
CA GLY A 296 6.26 -20.98 13.79
C GLY A 296 4.85 -20.42 14.06
N ASN A 297 4.01 -21.11 14.85
CA ASN A 297 2.64 -20.69 15.17
C ASN A 297 2.61 -19.48 16.13
N LEU A 298 3.07 -18.33 15.66
CA LEU A 298 2.97 -17.06 16.38
C LEU A 298 1.61 -16.42 16.12
N ASN A 299 0.91 -16.04 17.20
CA ASN A 299 -0.33 -15.30 17.11
C ASN A 299 -0.08 -13.80 16.82
N VAL A 300 -1.14 -13.06 16.48
CA VAL A 300 -1.03 -11.64 16.09
C VAL A 300 -0.41 -10.77 17.19
N ILE A 301 -0.66 -11.07 18.46
CA ILE A 301 -0.13 -10.29 19.59
C ILE A 301 1.38 -10.56 19.76
N GLU A 302 1.80 -11.82 19.66
CA GLU A 302 3.22 -12.21 19.72
C GLU A 302 4.03 -11.55 18.59
N GLN A 303 3.46 -11.52 17.38
CA GLN A 303 4.04 -10.82 16.24
C GLN A 303 4.16 -9.31 16.49
N ALA A 304 3.13 -8.69 17.08
CA ALA A 304 3.15 -7.27 17.42
C ALA A 304 4.21 -6.94 18.47
N VAL A 305 4.36 -7.80 19.48
CA VAL A 305 5.40 -7.67 20.51
C VAL A 305 6.80 -7.78 19.90
N LEU A 306 7.04 -8.76 19.02
CA LEU A 306 8.31 -8.89 18.29
C LEU A 306 8.58 -7.68 17.39
N ALA A 307 7.59 -7.22 16.62
CA ALA A 307 7.73 -6.02 15.80
C ALA A 307 8.07 -4.77 16.63
N GLY A 308 7.34 -4.54 17.72
CA GLY A 308 7.54 -3.36 18.57
C GLY A 308 8.90 -3.37 19.27
N VAL A 309 9.21 -4.44 20.00
CA VAL A 309 10.44 -4.50 20.81
C VAL A 309 11.64 -4.84 19.95
N GLY A 310 11.53 -5.82 19.05
CA GLY A 310 12.65 -6.34 18.27
C GLY A 310 12.98 -5.57 17.00
N LEU A 311 11.96 -5.10 16.25
CA LEU A 311 12.21 -4.34 15.02
C LEU A 311 12.28 -2.84 15.30
N GLN A 312 11.29 -2.26 15.99
CA GLN A 312 11.24 -0.82 16.26
C GLN A 312 12.10 -0.41 17.47
N MET A 313 12.67 -1.36 18.19
CA MET A 313 13.49 -1.14 19.40
C MET A 313 12.73 -0.41 20.51
N LYS A 314 11.39 -0.47 20.54
CA LYS A 314 10.57 0.18 21.57
C LYS A 314 10.76 -0.54 22.90
N SER A 315 10.69 0.21 23.99
CA SER A 315 10.65 -0.38 25.33
C SER A 315 9.38 -1.21 25.52
N ILE A 316 9.43 -2.19 26.41
CA ILE A 316 8.28 -3.04 26.76
C ILE A 316 7.07 -2.17 27.16
N ASN A 317 7.30 -1.07 27.90
CA ASN A 317 6.24 -0.17 28.33
C ASN A 317 5.61 0.62 27.18
N GLU A 318 6.39 1.06 26.20
CA GLU A 318 5.86 1.71 24.98
C GLU A 318 4.99 0.73 24.20
N VAL A 319 5.47 -0.50 23.99
CA VAL A 319 4.71 -1.54 23.28
C VAL A 319 3.43 -1.89 24.04
N ALA A 320 3.51 -2.14 25.35
CA ALA A 320 2.35 -2.44 26.20
C ALA A 320 1.25 -1.39 26.07
N LYS A 321 1.61 -0.10 26.09
CA LYS A 321 0.65 0.99 25.89
C LYS A 321 0.03 0.95 24.49
N GLU A 322 0.83 0.73 23.47
CA GLU A 322 0.37 0.77 22.08
C GLU A 322 -0.58 -0.38 21.73
N ILE A 323 -0.32 -1.60 22.23
CA ILE A 323 -1.16 -2.78 21.98
C ILE A 323 -2.21 -3.03 23.07
N ASN A 324 -2.41 -2.08 23.99
CA ASN A 324 -3.33 -2.20 25.15
C ASN A 324 -3.12 -3.50 25.95
N TYR A 325 -1.88 -3.75 26.35
CA TYR A 325 -1.47 -4.94 27.09
C TYR A 325 -0.69 -4.58 28.36
N SER A 326 -0.55 -5.51 29.30
CA SER A 326 0.27 -5.29 30.51
C SER A 326 1.74 -5.59 30.25
N SER A 327 2.67 -4.81 30.84
CA SER A 327 4.11 -5.05 30.70
C SER A 327 4.52 -6.44 31.19
N MET A 328 3.94 -6.90 32.31
CA MET A 328 4.14 -8.27 32.82
C MET A 328 3.61 -9.32 31.85
N GLY A 329 2.49 -9.03 31.18
CA GLY A 329 1.94 -9.87 30.12
C GLY A 329 2.89 -9.99 28.92
N ILE A 330 3.54 -8.90 28.50
CA ILE A 330 4.53 -8.93 27.41
C ILE A 330 5.71 -9.83 27.77
N ILE A 331 6.20 -9.77 29.01
CA ILE A 331 7.29 -10.65 29.48
C ILE A 331 6.87 -12.13 29.35
N ARG A 332 5.66 -12.48 29.78
CA ARG A 332 5.12 -13.84 29.61
C ARG A 332 4.98 -14.25 28.15
N LEU A 333 4.57 -13.33 27.26
CA LEU A 333 4.51 -13.60 25.83
C LEU A 333 5.88 -13.92 25.25
N PHE A 334 6.95 -13.24 25.68
CA PHE A 334 8.31 -13.58 25.24
C PHE A 334 8.74 -14.98 25.68
N GLN A 335 8.36 -15.42 26.88
CA GLN A 335 8.61 -16.80 27.32
C GLN A 335 7.92 -17.81 26.39
N GLU A 336 6.67 -17.57 26.01
CA GLU A 336 5.94 -18.42 25.07
C GLU A 336 6.53 -18.38 23.65
N ILE A 337 6.96 -17.20 23.19
CA ILE A 337 7.66 -17.05 21.90
C ILE A 337 8.96 -17.89 21.91
N PHE A 338 9.78 -17.77 22.95
CA PHE A 338 11.03 -18.54 23.06
C PHE A 338 10.77 -20.05 23.06
N LYS A 339 9.75 -20.52 23.79
CA LYS A 339 9.33 -21.94 23.76
C LYS A 339 8.94 -22.38 22.34
N LYS A 340 8.23 -21.55 21.58
CA LYS A 340 7.81 -21.87 20.21
C LYS A 340 8.98 -21.94 19.25
N ILE A 341 9.96 -21.04 19.41
CA ILE A 341 11.14 -20.97 18.55
C ILE A 341 12.09 -22.14 18.81
N LEU A 342 12.30 -22.54 20.07
CA LEU A 342 13.18 -23.66 20.43
C LEU A 342 12.57 -25.05 20.22
N LYS A 343 11.25 -25.15 20.00
CA LYS A 343 10.56 -26.42 19.67
C LYS A 343 10.70 -26.82 18.19
N LYS A 344 11.26 -25.94 17.38
CA LYS A 344 11.64 -26.22 16.00
C LYS A 344 13.08 -26.69 15.95
#